data_AF-A0A2R6JHY5-F1
#
_entry.id   AF-A0A2R6JHY5-F1
#
_cell.length_a   1.000
_cell.length_b   1.000
_cell.length_c   1.000
_cell.angle_alpha   90.00
_cell.angle_beta   90.00
_cell.angle_gamma   90.00
#
_symmetry.space_group_name_H-M   'P 1'
#
loop_
_entity.id
_entity.type
_entity.pdbx_description
1 polymer ?
#
loop_
_entity_poly.entity_id
_entity_poly.type
_entity_poly.pdbx_seq_one_letter_code
_entity_poly.pdbx_strand_id
1 'polypeptide(L)'
;MSERTLYDKVWERHKVTELPNGQDQLFVGLHLVHEVTSPQAFAMLEERGHDVAFPDRTFATTDHIVPTEADRRKRPLADDEAETMLSALERNTAENGITFFGLDSGKQGITHVVAPELGLSRPGMTVACGDSHTATHGAFGSIGVGVGTSQIRIGELGVDGGVGHVYEYGGPVIEALDMEGRLAVCNMSIEGGARAGYVNPDETTYDYLRGREYAPEGEAFEERKEYWESIKSDEDAVYDDVVTVDADGMDPLVTWGVDPGQVIEISEPVPAPDAFADRTDREAAERAHDHMGVEPGESMLGYDVDVAFLGTCTNGRVSDFAAAACVLEGRTVAGDVRALAVPGSETVRAECERRGLDETFIEAGFE
;
A
#
# COMPACT_ATOMS: atom_id res chain seq x y z
N MET A 1 -11.93 -2.58 24.75
CA MET A 1 -12.25 -1.68 23.63
C MET A 1 -11.24 -0.57 23.69
N SER A 2 -10.59 -0.28 22.58
CA SER A 2 -9.73 0.88 22.44
C SER A 2 -10.45 2.17 22.86
N GLU A 3 -9.69 3.11 23.42
CA GLU A 3 -10.21 4.44 23.73
C GLU A 3 -9.12 5.49 23.49
N ARG A 4 -9.52 6.65 22.95
CA ARG A 4 -8.68 7.85 22.78
C ARG A 4 -7.50 7.66 21.81
N THR A 5 -7.57 6.62 20.98
CA THR A 5 -6.65 6.44 19.85
C THR A 5 -6.99 7.40 18.72
N LEU A 6 -6.06 7.59 17.78
CA LEU A 6 -6.32 8.33 16.54
C LEU A 6 -7.47 7.69 15.77
N TYR A 7 -7.54 6.36 15.73
CA TYR A 7 -8.65 5.65 15.12
C TYR A 7 -9.99 6.08 15.70
N ASP A 8 -10.16 6.04 17.03
CA ASP A 8 -11.41 6.43 17.70
C ASP A 8 -11.77 7.89 17.35
N LYS A 9 -10.77 8.77 17.40
CA LYS A 9 -10.89 10.21 17.10
C LYS A 9 -11.32 10.49 15.66
N VAL A 10 -10.78 9.75 14.69
CA VAL A 10 -11.13 9.91 13.27
C VAL A 10 -12.47 9.27 12.98
N TRP A 11 -12.72 8.07 13.49
CA TRP A 11 -13.97 7.32 13.33
C TRP A 11 -15.17 8.15 13.81
N GLU A 12 -15.11 8.68 15.03
CA GLU A 12 -16.21 9.49 15.59
C GLU A 12 -16.46 10.78 14.79
N ARG A 13 -15.41 11.42 14.26
CA ARG A 13 -15.55 12.62 13.42
C ARG A 13 -16.16 12.30 12.04
N HIS A 14 -16.00 11.08 11.56
CA HIS A 14 -16.49 10.63 10.25
C HIS A 14 -17.81 9.86 10.34
N LYS A 15 -18.27 9.50 11.55
CA LYS A 15 -19.57 8.89 11.79
C LYS A 15 -20.69 9.87 11.43
N VAL A 16 -21.50 9.47 10.47
CA VAL A 16 -22.69 10.20 10.03
C VAL A 16 -23.88 9.86 10.94
N THR A 17 -24.09 8.57 11.16
CA THR A 17 -25.15 8.05 12.03
C THR A 17 -24.86 6.60 12.37
N GLU A 18 -25.53 6.09 13.39
CA GLU A 18 -25.69 4.65 13.59
C GLU A 18 -26.90 4.16 12.80
N LEU A 19 -26.77 3.00 12.14
CA LEU A 19 -27.83 2.33 11.39
C LEU A 19 -28.68 1.44 12.31
N PRO A 20 -29.92 1.06 11.92
CA PRO A 20 -30.79 0.24 12.78
C PRO A 20 -30.24 -1.14 13.17
N ASN A 21 -29.21 -1.63 12.48
CA ASN A 21 -28.51 -2.88 12.79
C ASN A 21 -27.34 -2.69 13.77
N GLY A 22 -27.12 -1.47 14.29
CA GLY A 22 -26.04 -1.13 15.21
C GLY A 22 -24.69 -0.87 14.53
N GLN A 23 -24.63 -0.85 13.20
CA GLN A 23 -23.40 -0.49 12.47
C GLN A 23 -23.32 1.02 12.26
N ASP A 24 -22.10 1.55 12.22
CA ASP A 24 -21.88 2.95 11.89
C ASP A 24 -21.90 3.18 10.39
N GLN A 25 -22.60 4.24 9.97
CA GLN A 25 -22.44 4.82 8.65
C GLN A 25 -21.32 5.86 8.70
N LEU A 26 -20.26 5.63 7.93
CA LEU A 26 -19.13 6.53 7.83
C LEU A 26 -19.17 7.37 6.56
N PHE A 27 -18.72 8.62 6.69
CA PHE A 27 -18.35 9.46 5.57
C PHE A 27 -16.94 9.08 5.09
N VAL A 28 -16.78 8.89 3.77
CA VAL A 28 -15.48 8.63 3.13
C VAL A 28 -14.89 9.94 2.60
N GLY A 29 -13.73 10.34 3.13
CA GLY A 29 -13.09 11.61 2.84
C GLY A 29 -12.35 11.67 1.50
N LEU A 30 -11.85 10.53 1.03
CA LEU A 30 -11.11 10.34 -0.22
C LEU A 30 -11.46 8.99 -0.84
N HIS A 31 -11.82 9.00 -2.13
CA HIS A 31 -12.03 7.79 -2.93
C HIS A 31 -10.89 7.67 -3.95
N LEU A 32 -10.27 6.50 -3.98
CA LEU A 32 -9.31 6.15 -5.02
C LEU A 32 -9.93 5.04 -5.88
N VAL A 33 -9.84 5.19 -7.19
CA VAL A 33 -10.46 4.27 -8.16
C VAL A 33 -9.44 3.86 -9.21
N HIS A 34 -9.59 2.64 -9.72
CA HIS A 34 -8.71 2.03 -10.70
C HIS A 34 -9.51 1.10 -11.63
N GLU A 35 -8.89 0.67 -12.72
CA GLU A 35 -9.56 0.02 -13.85
C GLU A 35 -10.15 -1.36 -13.56
N VAL A 36 -9.67 -2.07 -12.52
CA VAL A 36 -10.10 -3.45 -12.25
C VAL A 36 -11.49 -3.51 -11.60
N THR A 37 -11.74 -2.64 -10.63
CA THR A 37 -12.91 -2.74 -9.73
C THR A 37 -13.92 -1.61 -9.92
N SER A 38 -13.48 -0.49 -10.46
CA SER A 38 -14.29 0.72 -10.53
C SER A 38 -15.32 0.70 -11.66
N PRO A 39 -15.08 0.09 -12.85
CA PRO A 39 -16.11 0.00 -13.89
C PRO A 39 -17.43 -0.62 -13.41
N GLN A 40 -17.38 -1.65 -12.57
CA GLN A 40 -18.56 -2.29 -11.99
C GLN A 40 -19.29 -1.35 -11.01
N ALA A 41 -18.53 -0.58 -10.21
CA ALA A 41 -19.12 0.41 -9.29
C ALA A 41 -19.86 1.53 -10.04
N PHE A 42 -19.30 2.04 -11.14
CA PHE A 42 -19.95 3.04 -11.98
C PHE A 42 -21.22 2.50 -12.66
N ALA A 43 -21.18 1.29 -13.22
CA ALA A 43 -22.36 0.65 -13.79
C ALA A 43 -23.50 0.51 -12.76
N MET A 44 -23.16 0.15 -11.51
CA MET A 44 -24.14 0.06 -10.42
C MET A 44 -24.76 1.42 -10.04
N LEU A 45 -24.00 2.51 -10.12
CA LEU A 45 -24.52 3.86 -9.90
C LEU A 45 -25.51 4.24 -11.01
N GLU A 46 -25.13 4.00 -12.26
CA GLU A 46 -25.97 4.25 -13.44
C GLU A 46 -27.29 3.45 -13.38
N GLU A 47 -27.22 2.14 -13.10
CA GLU A 47 -28.39 1.27 -12.96
C GLU A 47 -29.37 1.76 -11.88
N ARG A 48 -28.87 2.42 -10.85
CA ARG A 48 -29.68 2.98 -9.74
C ARG A 48 -30.11 4.42 -9.97
N GLY A 49 -29.66 5.06 -11.05
CA GLY A 49 -29.90 6.47 -11.31
C GLY A 49 -29.26 7.38 -10.26
N HIS A 50 -28.04 7.06 -9.82
CA HIS A 50 -27.26 7.85 -8.88
C HIS A 50 -26.05 8.48 -9.56
N ASP A 51 -25.82 9.75 -9.28
CA ASP A 51 -24.60 10.45 -9.65
C ASP A 51 -23.48 10.19 -8.63
N VAL A 52 -22.22 10.39 -9.03
CA VAL A 52 -21.10 10.44 -8.09
C VAL A 52 -21.23 11.68 -7.20
N ALA A 53 -21.40 11.49 -5.90
CA ALA A 53 -21.71 12.58 -4.97
C ALA A 53 -20.56 13.58 -4.74
N PHE A 54 -19.31 13.11 -4.82
CA PHE A 54 -18.11 13.93 -4.55
C PHE A 54 -17.00 13.69 -5.58
N PRO A 55 -17.20 14.09 -6.86
CA PRO A 55 -16.20 13.87 -7.90
C PRO A 55 -14.86 14.55 -7.59
N ASP A 56 -14.87 15.71 -6.91
CA ASP A 56 -13.65 16.42 -6.47
C ASP A 56 -12.88 15.72 -5.34
N ARG A 57 -13.44 14.63 -4.79
CA ARG A 57 -12.79 13.77 -3.77
C ARG A 57 -12.52 12.36 -4.30
N THR A 58 -12.72 12.15 -5.59
CA THR A 58 -12.49 10.88 -6.26
C THR A 58 -11.35 11.06 -7.24
N PHE A 59 -10.35 10.19 -7.17
CA PHE A 59 -9.18 10.24 -8.02
C PHE A 59 -8.95 8.88 -8.65
N ALA A 60 -8.70 8.87 -9.96
CA ALA A 60 -8.51 7.68 -10.74
C ALA A 60 -7.06 7.58 -11.22
N THR A 61 -6.50 6.37 -11.25
CA THR A 61 -5.27 6.06 -11.97
C THR A 61 -5.42 4.73 -12.70
N THR A 62 -4.63 4.52 -13.74
CA THR A 62 -4.48 3.20 -14.36
C THR A 62 -3.27 2.51 -13.75
N ASP A 63 -3.44 1.28 -13.30
CA ASP A 63 -2.46 0.62 -12.42
C ASP A 63 -2.11 -0.81 -12.87
N HIS A 64 -3.06 -1.74 -12.76
CA HIS A 64 -2.82 -3.19 -12.80
C HIS A 64 -2.60 -3.76 -14.20
N ILE A 65 -2.93 -2.99 -15.22
CA ILE A 65 -2.98 -3.45 -16.62
C ILE A 65 -1.91 -2.80 -17.50
N VAL A 66 -1.08 -1.92 -16.92
CA VAL A 66 -0.11 -1.13 -17.70
C VAL A 66 1.09 -2.00 -18.05
N PRO A 67 1.41 -2.20 -19.34
CA PRO A 67 2.62 -2.92 -19.71
C PRO A 67 3.86 -2.23 -19.17
N THR A 68 4.78 -2.99 -18.59
CA THR A 68 6.07 -2.46 -18.10
C THR A 68 6.89 -1.83 -19.22
N GLU A 69 6.87 -2.44 -20.41
CA GLU A 69 7.53 -1.95 -21.62
C GLU A 69 6.79 -0.77 -22.27
N ALA A 70 7.46 0.37 -22.44
CA ALA A 70 6.86 1.62 -22.92
C ALA A 70 6.28 1.53 -24.34
N ASP A 71 6.90 0.77 -25.25
CA ASP A 71 6.43 0.58 -26.63
C ASP A 71 5.12 -0.23 -26.71
N ARG A 72 4.82 -1.02 -25.68
CA ARG A 72 3.58 -1.78 -25.54
C ARG A 72 2.40 -0.99 -24.95
N ARG A 73 2.63 0.24 -24.50
CA ARG A 73 1.59 1.13 -23.98
C ARG A 73 0.82 1.87 -25.08
N LYS A 74 1.21 1.70 -26.34
CA LYS A 74 0.51 2.30 -27.49
C LYS A 74 -0.86 1.67 -27.68
N ARG A 75 -1.89 2.51 -27.79
CA ARG A 75 -3.28 2.06 -27.94
C ARG A 75 -3.69 1.73 -29.38
N PRO A 76 -4.62 0.78 -29.59
CA PRO A 76 -5.21 -0.09 -28.56
C PRO A 76 -4.16 -1.01 -27.94
N LEU A 77 -4.27 -1.27 -26.63
CA LEU A 77 -3.35 -2.19 -25.94
C LEU A 77 -3.42 -3.58 -26.60
N ALA A 78 -2.30 -4.31 -26.54
CA ALA A 78 -2.22 -5.66 -27.13
C ALA A 78 -3.14 -6.67 -26.43
N ASP A 79 -3.48 -6.41 -25.17
CA ASP A 79 -4.47 -7.15 -24.39
C ASP A 79 -5.83 -6.45 -24.49
N ASP A 80 -6.80 -7.15 -25.10
CA ASP A 80 -8.16 -6.64 -25.33
C ASP A 80 -8.93 -6.40 -24.01
N GLU A 81 -8.65 -7.20 -22.96
CA GLU A 81 -9.27 -7.03 -21.64
C GLU A 81 -8.72 -5.77 -20.96
N ALA A 82 -7.40 -5.58 -21.01
CA ALA A 82 -6.75 -4.35 -20.54
C ALA A 82 -7.29 -3.10 -21.26
N GLU A 83 -7.38 -3.13 -22.60
CA GLU A 83 -7.93 -2.02 -23.39
C GLU A 83 -9.38 -1.72 -23.02
N THR A 84 -10.19 -2.76 -22.76
CA THR A 84 -11.58 -2.62 -22.34
C THR A 84 -11.70 -1.96 -20.97
N MET A 85 -10.91 -2.42 -19.99
CA MET A 85 -10.90 -1.86 -18.64
C MET A 85 -10.45 -0.40 -18.63
N LEU A 86 -9.37 -0.08 -19.37
CA LEU A 86 -8.87 1.29 -19.53
C LEU A 86 -9.93 2.21 -20.16
N SER A 87 -10.52 1.79 -21.28
CA SER A 87 -11.55 2.56 -21.97
C SER A 87 -12.78 2.81 -21.10
N ALA A 88 -13.17 1.83 -20.27
CA ALA A 88 -14.27 1.98 -19.33
C ALA A 88 -13.95 3.01 -18.25
N LEU A 89 -12.75 2.95 -17.65
CA LEU A 89 -12.32 3.93 -16.64
C LEU A 89 -12.26 5.36 -17.21
N GLU A 90 -11.69 5.54 -18.40
CA GLU A 90 -11.63 6.83 -19.09
C GLU A 90 -13.01 7.43 -19.32
N ARG A 91 -13.95 6.62 -19.86
CA ARG A 91 -15.32 7.07 -20.08
C ARG A 91 -15.99 7.46 -18.77
N ASN A 92 -15.93 6.58 -17.77
CA ASN A 92 -16.59 6.79 -16.49
C ASN A 92 -16.05 8.03 -15.77
N THR A 93 -14.74 8.26 -15.81
CA THR A 93 -14.12 9.43 -15.19
C THR A 93 -14.49 10.71 -15.92
N ALA A 94 -14.49 10.71 -17.26
CA ALA A 94 -14.90 11.86 -18.07
C ALA A 94 -16.39 12.22 -17.87
N GLU A 95 -17.28 11.23 -17.85
CA GLU A 95 -18.72 11.42 -17.67
C GLU A 95 -19.07 11.97 -16.28
N ASN A 96 -18.29 11.62 -15.25
CA ASN A 96 -18.52 12.02 -13.86
C ASN A 96 -17.63 13.20 -13.39
N GLY A 97 -16.80 13.77 -14.26
CA GLY A 97 -15.91 14.88 -13.89
C GLY A 97 -14.85 14.50 -12.86
N ILE A 98 -14.38 13.25 -12.87
CA ILE A 98 -13.39 12.72 -11.93
C ILE A 98 -11.99 13.00 -12.45
N THR A 99 -11.07 13.40 -11.56
CA THR A 99 -9.66 13.59 -11.93
C THR A 99 -9.02 12.24 -12.24
N PHE A 100 -8.44 12.09 -13.43
CA PHE A 100 -7.84 10.85 -13.91
C PHE A 100 -6.36 11.04 -14.31
N PHE A 101 -5.48 10.28 -13.66
CA PHE A 101 -4.06 10.19 -13.95
C PHE A 101 -3.77 9.05 -14.94
N GLY A 102 -4.23 9.22 -16.19
CA GLY A 102 -4.02 8.25 -17.27
C GLY A 102 -2.60 8.24 -17.83
N LEU A 103 -2.33 7.36 -18.80
CA LEU A 103 -0.99 7.13 -19.37
C LEU A 103 -0.28 8.41 -19.87
N ASP A 104 -1.04 9.37 -20.41
CA ASP A 104 -0.49 10.64 -20.95
C ASP A 104 -0.34 11.75 -19.88
N SER A 105 -0.72 11.49 -18.63
CA SER A 105 -0.73 12.52 -17.57
C SER A 105 0.66 12.87 -17.03
N GLY A 106 1.66 12.00 -17.26
CA GLY A 106 2.97 12.07 -16.61
C GLY A 106 2.94 11.79 -15.10
N LYS A 107 1.78 11.43 -14.54
CA LYS A 107 1.57 11.13 -13.12
C LYS A 107 0.99 9.73 -12.89
N GLN A 108 0.82 8.97 -13.96
CA GLN A 108 0.28 7.61 -13.87
C GLN A 108 1.20 6.74 -13.03
N GLY A 109 0.59 5.86 -12.26
CA GLY A 109 1.29 4.91 -11.42
C GLY A 109 0.34 4.13 -10.55
N ILE A 110 0.94 3.40 -9.62
CA ILE A 110 0.25 2.60 -8.62
C ILE A 110 -0.55 3.51 -7.72
N THR A 111 -1.82 3.18 -7.48
CA THR A 111 -2.79 4.01 -6.74
C THR A 111 -2.25 4.46 -5.38
N HIS A 112 -1.62 3.53 -4.67
CA HIS A 112 -1.05 3.74 -3.33
C HIS A 112 0.33 4.43 -3.33
N VAL A 113 0.88 4.73 -4.50
CA VAL A 113 2.09 5.57 -4.68
C VAL A 113 1.67 6.97 -5.14
N VAL A 114 0.84 7.04 -6.17
CA VAL A 114 0.37 8.32 -6.76
C VAL A 114 -0.36 9.18 -5.73
N ALA A 115 -1.26 8.61 -4.93
CA ALA A 115 -2.05 9.41 -3.98
C ALA A 115 -1.20 10.07 -2.87
N PRO A 116 -0.26 9.37 -2.21
CA PRO A 116 0.74 9.99 -1.33
C PRO A 116 1.60 11.05 -2.02
N GLU A 117 2.16 10.74 -3.20
CA GLU A 117 3.08 11.64 -3.91
C GLU A 117 2.43 12.98 -4.28
N LEU A 118 1.15 12.93 -4.60
CA LEU A 118 0.36 14.11 -4.96
C LEU A 118 -0.20 14.85 -3.73
N GLY A 119 -0.02 14.32 -2.51
CA GLY A 119 -0.57 14.91 -1.29
C GLY A 119 -2.09 14.72 -1.14
N LEU A 120 -2.66 13.72 -1.81
CA LEU A 120 -4.07 13.38 -1.67
C LEU A 120 -4.35 12.75 -0.30
N SER A 121 -3.51 11.79 0.10
CA SER A 121 -3.54 11.13 1.41
C SER A 121 -3.08 12.09 2.51
N ARG A 122 -3.93 12.35 3.51
CA ARG A 122 -3.70 13.37 4.53
C ARG A 122 -4.22 12.91 5.88
N PRO A 123 -3.59 13.32 6.99
CA PRO A 123 -4.00 12.88 8.33
C PRO A 123 -5.48 13.17 8.61
N GLY A 124 -6.12 12.21 9.27
CA GLY A 124 -7.52 12.29 9.68
C GLY A 124 -8.53 11.99 8.58
N MET A 125 -8.09 11.53 7.39
CA MET A 125 -9.03 11.11 6.35
C MET A 125 -9.44 9.65 6.52
N THR A 126 -10.71 9.34 6.20
CA THR A 126 -11.11 8.00 5.79
C THR A 126 -10.88 7.86 4.29
N VAL A 127 -10.18 6.80 3.89
CA VAL A 127 -9.80 6.55 2.49
C VAL A 127 -10.38 5.20 2.06
N ALA A 128 -11.06 5.16 0.92
CA ALA A 128 -11.58 3.94 0.35
C ALA A 128 -11.06 3.72 -1.08
N CYS A 129 -10.66 2.49 -1.38
CA CYS A 129 -10.30 2.05 -2.72
C CYS A 129 -10.76 0.61 -2.94
N GLY A 130 -10.93 0.22 -4.20
CA GLY A 130 -11.22 -1.14 -4.62
C GLY A 130 -10.09 -2.16 -4.37
N ASP A 131 -9.06 -1.78 -3.63
CA ASP A 131 -7.81 -2.50 -3.43
C ASP A 131 -7.56 -2.82 -1.94
N SER A 132 -7.05 -4.02 -1.64
CA SER A 132 -6.77 -4.47 -0.26
C SER A 132 -5.73 -3.61 0.46
N HIS A 133 -4.71 -3.14 -0.27
CA HIS A 133 -3.55 -2.41 0.26
C HIS A 133 -3.83 -0.93 0.51
N THR A 134 -5.10 -0.51 0.49
CA THR A 134 -5.53 0.83 0.91
C THR A 134 -5.04 1.20 2.32
N ALA A 135 -4.74 0.21 3.17
CA ALA A 135 -4.11 0.41 4.47
C ALA A 135 -2.80 1.24 4.39
N THR A 136 -2.10 1.23 3.25
CA THR A 136 -0.93 2.06 2.95
C THR A 136 -1.12 3.53 3.39
N HIS A 137 -2.29 4.11 3.14
CA HIS A 137 -2.55 5.52 3.46
C HIS A 137 -2.55 5.85 4.95
N GLY A 138 -2.61 4.83 5.82
CA GLY A 138 -2.50 5.02 7.26
C GLY A 138 -1.13 5.47 7.74
N ALA A 139 -0.09 5.42 6.90
CA ALA A 139 1.20 6.06 7.19
C ALA A 139 1.07 7.57 7.49
N PHE A 140 0.01 8.21 6.97
CA PHE A 140 -0.32 9.61 7.23
C PHE A 140 -1.21 9.82 8.46
N GLY A 141 -1.57 8.79 9.22
CA GLY A 141 -2.65 8.86 10.20
C GLY A 141 -4.03 8.97 9.55
N SER A 142 -4.20 8.33 8.40
CA SER A 142 -5.51 8.14 7.75
C SER A 142 -6.08 6.75 8.10
N ILE A 143 -7.40 6.58 7.99
CA ILE A 143 -8.03 5.26 8.07
C ILE A 143 -8.32 4.78 6.65
N GLY A 144 -7.36 4.03 6.09
CA GLY A 144 -7.44 3.47 4.75
C GLY A 144 -8.04 2.06 4.78
N VAL A 145 -9.12 1.84 4.02
CA VAL A 145 -9.83 0.57 4.00
C VAL A 145 -10.10 0.11 2.57
N GLY A 146 -9.63 -1.10 2.26
CA GLY A 146 -9.98 -1.78 1.01
C GLY A 146 -11.44 -2.18 1.01
N VAL A 147 -12.13 -1.85 -0.09
CA VAL A 147 -13.54 -2.18 -0.31
C VAL A 147 -13.67 -2.96 -1.61
N GLY A 148 -13.88 -4.27 -1.52
CA GLY A 148 -14.25 -5.07 -2.70
C GLY A 148 -15.51 -4.54 -3.40
N THR A 149 -15.70 -4.86 -4.68
CA THR A 149 -16.93 -4.53 -5.43
C THR A 149 -18.18 -5.11 -4.76
N SER A 150 -18.03 -6.25 -4.10
CA SER A 150 -19.06 -6.82 -3.23
C SER A 150 -19.15 -6.14 -1.88
N GLN A 151 -18.06 -5.58 -1.28
CA GLN A 151 -18.04 -4.82 -0.02
C GLN A 151 -18.59 -3.38 -0.14
N ILE A 152 -18.75 -2.88 -1.37
CA ILE A 152 -19.73 -1.82 -1.70
C ILE A 152 -21.17 -2.30 -1.33
N ARG A 153 -21.36 -3.61 -1.08
CA ARG A 153 -22.44 -4.21 -0.28
C ARG A 153 -21.85 -4.80 1.02
N ILE A 154 -22.46 -4.54 2.16
CA ILE A 154 -22.02 -5.09 3.46
C ILE A 154 -21.94 -6.64 3.42
N GLY A 155 -20.81 -7.24 3.85
CA GLY A 155 -20.73 -8.68 4.21
C GLY A 155 -19.35 -9.38 4.11
N GLU A 156 -18.69 -9.53 5.27
CA GLU A 156 -17.79 -10.61 5.77
C GLU A 156 -16.55 -11.13 4.97
N LEU A 157 -15.36 -11.21 5.63
CA LEU A 157 -14.48 -12.40 5.86
C LEU A 157 -13.03 -12.05 6.34
N GLY A 158 -12.35 -13.02 7.01
CA GLY A 158 -11.02 -12.98 7.70
C GLY A 158 -9.76 -13.20 6.83
N VAL A 159 -8.51 -13.26 7.35
CA VAL A 159 -7.84 -14.31 8.20
C VAL A 159 -6.79 -13.77 9.21
N ASP A 160 -6.49 -14.61 10.22
CA ASP A 160 -6.13 -14.32 11.62
C ASP A 160 -4.72 -13.80 11.95
N GLY A 161 -4.71 -12.91 12.95
CA GLY A 161 -3.61 -12.12 13.50
C GLY A 161 -4.19 -10.77 13.94
N GLY A 162 -4.76 -10.04 12.96
CA GLY A 162 -5.42 -8.74 13.13
C GLY A 162 -6.91 -8.72 12.79
N VAL A 163 -7.55 -9.87 12.57
CA VAL A 163 -8.98 -9.94 12.21
C VAL A 163 -9.82 -9.25 13.27
N GLY A 164 -10.65 -8.29 12.83
CA GLY A 164 -11.47 -7.48 13.72
C GLY A 164 -10.72 -6.34 14.43
N HIS A 165 -9.43 -6.14 14.14
CA HIS A 165 -8.59 -5.11 14.74
C HIS A 165 -8.02 -4.17 13.67
N VAL A 166 -7.51 -3.04 14.16
CA VAL A 166 -6.73 -2.05 13.41
C VAL A 166 -5.40 -1.89 14.13
N TYR A 167 -4.30 -1.86 13.37
CA TYR A 167 -2.97 -1.70 13.96
C TYR A 167 -2.60 -0.22 14.10
N GLU A 168 -2.23 0.20 15.30
CA GLU A 168 -1.49 1.44 15.50
C GLU A 168 0.00 1.09 15.65
N TYR A 169 0.82 1.62 14.75
CA TYR A 169 2.28 1.48 14.81
C TYR A 169 2.90 2.69 15.51
N GLY A 170 3.75 2.43 16.50
CA GLY A 170 4.44 3.47 17.25
C GLY A 170 5.74 2.98 17.87
N GLY A 171 6.44 3.90 18.53
CA GLY A 171 7.72 3.65 19.16
C GLY A 171 8.92 4.12 18.31
N PRO A 172 10.13 4.07 18.89
CA PRO A 172 11.30 4.76 18.33
C PRO A 172 11.68 4.34 16.90
N VAL A 173 11.48 3.07 16.55
CA VAL A 173 11.75 2.56 15.19
C VAL A 173 10.81 3.21 14.18
N ILE A 174 9.51 3.24 14.46
CA ILE A 174 8.50 3.83 13.58
C ILE A 174 8.68 5.35 13.46
N GLU A 175 9.03 6.02 14.56
CA GLU A 175 9.33 7.46 14.57
C GLU A 175 10.55 7.81 13.71
N ALA A 176 11.58 6.93 13.69
CA ALA A 176 12.79 7.11 12.91
C ALA A 176 12.62 6.84 11.39
N LEU A 177 11.56 6.14 10.99
CA LEU A 177 11.25 5.93 9.57
C LEU A 177 10.84 7.24 8.90
N ASP A 178 11.29 7.41 7.66
CA ASP A 178 10.70 8.40 6.77
C ASP A 178 9.28 7.99 6.33
N MET A 179 8.61 8.86 5.55
CA MET A 179 7.26 8.54 5.09
C MET A 179 7.18 7.31 4.20
N GLU A 180 8.24 7.01 3.42
CA GLU A 180 8.23 5.87 2.48
C GLU A 180 8.35 4.54 3.24
N GLY A 181 9.17 4.47 4.28
CA GLY A 181 9.21 3.36 5.21
C GLY A 181 7.90 3.15 5.97
N ARG A 182 7.26 4.24 6.44
CA ARG A 182 5.94 4.16 7.09
C ARG A 182 4.86 3.64 6.14
N LEU A 183 4.90 4.06 4.87
CA LEU A 183 4.00 3.57 3.83
C LEU A 183 4.16 2.06 3.61
N ALA A 184 5.40 1.55 3.58
CA ALA A 184 5.65 0.11 3.48
C ALA A 184 5.10 -0.67 4.68
N VAL A 185 5.28 -0.17 5.91
CA VAL A 185 4.75 -0.81 7.13
C VAL A 185 3.22 -0.86 7.11
N CYS A 186 2.54 0.26 6.82
CA CYS A 186 1.08 0.30 6.77
C CYS A 186 0.49 -0.47 5.58
N ASN A 187 1.23 -0.61 4.48
CA ASN A 187 0.84 -1.43 3.35
C ASN A 187 0.70 -2.90 3.78
N MET A 188 1.66 -3.40 4.56
CA MET A 188 1.72 -4.80 5.01
C MET A 188 0.76 -5.16 6.16
N SER A 189 -0.06 -4.20 6.63
CA SER A 189 -1.00 -4.46 7.73
C SER A 189 -2.06 -5.49 7.36
N ILE A 190 -2.43 -5.56 6.07
CA ILE A 190 -3.48 -6.46 5.59
C ILE A 190 -3.02 -7.92 5.56
N GLU A 191 -1.74 -8.18 5.28
CA GLU A 191 -1.09 -9.50 5.38
C GLU A 191 -1.08 -10.01 6.82
N GLY A 192 -0.95 -9.10 7.79
CA GLY A 192 -1.13 -9.41 9.21
C GLY A 192 -2.59 -9.58 9.65
N GLY A 193 -3.55 -9.52 8.72
CA GLY A 193 -4.98 -9.69 8.96
C GLY A 193 -5.73 -8.45 9.47
N ALA A 194 -5.05 -7.30 9.64
CA ALA A 194 -5.68 -6.09 10.14
C ALA A 194 -6.58 -5.43 9.10
N ARG A 195 -7.68 -4.81 9.55
CA ARG A 195 -8.60 -4.10 8.64
C ARG A 195 -7.99 -2.81 8.09
N ALA A 196 -7.10 -2.20 8.87
CA ALA A 196 -6.29 -1.04 8.52
C ALA A 196 -5.05 -1.03 9.45
N GLY A 197 -4.04 -0.27 9.07
CA GLY A 197 -2.91 0.04 9.95
C GLY A 197 -2.49 1.50 9.78
N TYR A 198 -2.07 2.16 10.85
CA TYR A 198 -1.74 3.58 10.81
C TYR A 198 -0.58 3.98 11.74
N VAL A 199 0.02 5.11 11.42
CA VAL A 199 1.03 5.81 12.22
C VAL A 199 0.48 7.17 12.61
N ASN A 200 0.72 7.62 13.84
CA ASN A 200 0.34 8.98 14.24
C ASN A 200 1.11 10.03 13.43
N PRO A 201 0.45 11.09 12.94
CA PRO A 201 1.14 12.14 12.19
C PRO A 201 2.12 12.91 13.09
N ASP A 202 3.25 13.28 12.51
CA ASP A 202 4.31 14.08 13.12
C ASP A 202 4.98 14.99 12.09
N GLU A 203 6.10 15.61 12.47
CA GLU A 203 6.80 16.54 11.56
C GLU A 203 7.26 15.87 10.26
N THR A 204 7.65 14.59 10.29
CA THR A 204 7.98 13.82 9.08
C THR A 204 6.78 13.77 8.12
N THR A 205 5.58 13.57 8.65
CA THR A 205 4.33 13.60 7.86
C THR A 205 4.08 15.00 7.28
N TYR A 206 4.25 16.05 8.08
CA TYR A 206 3.98 17.43 7.66
C TYR A 206 4.99 17.90 6.61
N ASP A 207 6.27 17.59 6.81
CA ASP A 207 7.33 17.94 5.87
C ASP A 207 7.15 17.24 4.52
N TYR A 208 6.72 15.97 4.52
CA TYR A 208 6.43 15.24 3.29
C TYR A 208 5.26 15.84 2.49
N LEU A 209 4.21 16.32 3.18
CA LEU A 209 3.04 16.92 2.54
C LEU A 209 3.30 18.33 2.00
N ARG A 210 4.27 19.05 2.55
CA ARG A 210 4.50 20.46 2.19
C ARG A 210 4.90 20.58 0.71
N GLY A 211 4.19 21.42 -0.02
CA GLY A 211 4.45 21.69 -1.44
C GLY A 211 4.00 20.58 -2.41
N ARG A 212 3.26 19.57 -1.93
CA ARG A 212 2.59 18.59 -2.81
C ARG A 212 1.36 19.21 -3.44
N GLU A 213 1.09 18.83 -4.69
CA GLU A 213 0.10 19.47 -5.55
C GLU A 213 -1.31 19.59 -4.95
N TYR A 214 -1.78 18.57 -4.23
CA TYR A 214 -3.11 18.56 -3.62
C TYR A 214 -3.09 18.76 -2.09
N ALA A 215 -1.90 18.98 -1.51
CA ALA A 215 -1.79 19.37 -0.12
C ALA A 215 -2.23 20.84 0.05
N PRO A 216 -2.79 21.21 1.22
CA PRO A 216 -3.07 22.61 1.51
C PRO A 216 -1.78 23.45 1.51
N GLU A 217 -1.89 24.75 1.27
CA GLU A 217 -0.73 25.65 1.25
C GLU A 217 -0.97 26.88 2.16
N GLY A 218 0.12 27.52 2.59
CA GLY A 218 0.06 28.74 3.38
C GLY A 218 -0.72 28.58 4.68
N GLU A 219 -1.62 29.54 4.98
CA GLU A 219 -2.44 29.54 6.19
C GLU A 219 -3.32 28.28 6.31
N ALA A 220 -3.84 27.77 5.19
CA ALA A 220 -4.63 26.54 5.19
C ALA A 220 -3.81 25.30 5.57
N PHE A 221 -2.48 25.31 5.33
CA PHE A 221 -1.61 24.22 5.79
C PHE A 221 -1.45 24.27 7.32
N GLU A 222 -1.22 25.45 7.88
CA GLU A 222 -1.07 25.62 9.33
C GLU A 222 -2.37 25.27 10.08
N GLU A 223 -3.54 25.72 9.60
CA GLU A 223 -4.84 25.31 10.17
C GLU A 223 -5.03 23.78 10.13
N ARG A 224 -4.57 23.15 9.04
CA ARG A 224 -4.64 21.68 8.92
C ARG A 224 -3.65 20.98 9.83
N LYS A 225 -2.46 21.54 10.03
CA LYS A 225 -1.48 21.02 10.99
C LYS A 225 -2.02 21.01 12.41
N GLU A 226 -2.67 22.09 12.85
CA GLU A 226 -3.35 22.12 14.17
C GLU A 226 -4.40 21.00 14.30
N TYR A 227 -5.19 20.78 13.25
CA TYR A 227 -6.14 19.66 13.22
C TYR A 227 -5.43 18.30 13.26
N TRP A 228 -4.36 18.11 12.47
CA TRP A 228 -3.59 16.87 12.41
C TRP A 228 -2.94 16.52 13.75
N GLU A 229 -2.48 17.52 14.50
CA GLU A 229 -1.97 17.32 15.86
C GLU A 229 -3.11 16.92 16.83
N SER A 230 -4.30 17.48 16.67
CA SER A 230 -5.46 17.21 17.54
C SER A 230 -6.03 15.79 17.42
N ILE A 231 -5.74 15.07 16.34
CA ILE A 231 -6.24 13.72 16.09
C ILE A 231 -5.29 12.62 16.55
N LYS A 232 -4.04 12.93 16.93
CA LYS A 232 -3.08 11.94 17.42
C LYS A 232 -3.64 11.16 18.61
N SER A 233 -3.26 9.91 18.78
CA SER A 233 -3.57 9.13 19.99
C SER A 233 -3.10 9.87 21.24
N ASP A 234 -3.93 9.86 22.29
CA ASP A 234 -3.56 10.47 23.56
C ASP A 234 -2.43 9.67 24.24
N GLU A 235 -1.63 10.33 25.09
CA GLU A 235 -0.56 9.65 25.86
C GLU A 235 -1.10 8.53 26.76
N ASP A 236 -2.36 8.63 27.16
CA ASP A 236 -3.07 7.65 27.98
C ASP A 236 -4.16 6.89 27.20
N ALA A 237 -4.00 6.79 25.87
CA ALA A 237 -4.82 5.94 25.02
C ALA A 237 -4.79 4.47 25.49
N VAL A 238 -5.93 3.79 25.33
CA VAL A 238 -6.10 2.39 25.71
C VAL A 238 -6.19 1.57 24.43
N TYR A 239 -5.46 0.46 24.39
CA TYR A 239 -5.45 -0.49 23.28
C TYR A 239 -6.06 -1.82 23.72
N ASP A 240 -6.71 -2.53 22.80
CA ASP A 240 -7.26 -3.86 23.07
C ASP A 240 -6.17 -4.91 23.27
N ASP A 241 -5.07 -4.78 22.53
CA ASP A 241 -3.87 -5.60 22.67
C ASP A 241 -2.61 -4.76 22.36
N VAL A 242 -1.45 -5.18 22.87
CA VAL A 242 -0.16 -4.52 22.67
C VAL A 242 0.91 -5.57 22.41
N VAL A 243 1.48 -5.53 21.20
CA VAL A 243 2.64 -6.34 20.82
C VAL A 243 3.87 -5.44 20.78
N THR A 244 4.92 -5.83 21.50
CA THR A 244 6.22 -5.14 21.45
C THR A 244 7.21 -5.98 20.66
N VAL A 245 7.80 -5.38 19.63
CA VAL A 245 8.84 -6.01 18.81
C VAL A 245 10.17 -5.32 19.10
N ASP A 246 11.18 -6.10 19.45
CA ASP A 246 12.55 -5.61 19.57
C ASP A 246 13.22 -5.70 18.20
N ALA A 247 13.61 -4.56 17.65
CA ALA A 247 14.26 -4.47 16.35
C ALA A 247 15.79 -4.47 16.42
N ASP A 248 16.36 -4.40 17.63
CA ASP A 248 17.81 -4.30 17.80
C ASP A 248 18.49 -5.62 17.42
N GLY A 249 19.37 -5.55 16.42
CA GLY A 249 20.16 -6.70 15.97
C GLY A 249 19.41 -7.70 15.09
N MET A 250 18.22 -7.34 14.60
CA MET A 250 17.51 -8.16 13.61
C MET A 250 18.29 -8.19 12.29
N ASP A 251 18.54 -9.40 11.78
CA ASP A 251 19.02 -9.59 10.41
C ASP A 251 17.88 -9.29 9.40
N PRO A 252 18.20 -9.05 8.11
CA PRO A 252 17.18 -8.91 7.08
C PRO A 252 16.22 -10.10 7.07
N LEU A 253 14.91 -9.81 7.08
CA LEU A 253 13.88 -10.83 7.07
C LEU A 253 13.54 -11.28 5.64
N VAL A 254 13.11 -12.53 5.51
CA VAL A 254 12.61 -13.09 4.27
C VAL A 254 11.41 -14.00 4.52
N THR A 255 10.40 -13.91 3.67
CA THR A 255 9.34 -14.93 3.62
C THR A 255 9.89 -16.14 2.88
N TRP A 256 10.08 -17.25 3.58
CA TRP A 256 10.68 -18.47 3.03
C TRP A 256 9.68 -19.39 2.35
N GLY A 257 8.38 -19.12 2.47
CA GLY A 257 7.31 -20.01 2.01
C GLY A 257 6.28 -19.35 1.08
N VAL A 258 5.09 -19.96 1.02
CA VAL A 258 3.99 -19.55 0.11
C VAL A 258 2.93 -18.68 0.78
N ASP A 259 3.10 -18.41 2.07
CA ASP A 259 2.26 -17.53 2.87
C ASP A 259 3.09 -16.39 3.46
N PRO A 260 2.62 -15.12 3.43
CA PRO A 260 3.37 -13.97 3.94
C PRO A 260 3.80 -14.08 5.41
N GLY A 261 3.09 -14.86 6.24
CA GLY A 261 3.44 -15.09 7.64
C GLY A 261 4.59 -16.06 7.86
N GLN A 262 5.06 -16.75 6.82
CA GLN A 262 6.21 -17.67 6.90
C GLN A 262 7.54 -16.91 6.81
N VAL A 263 7.83 -16.13 7.85
CA VAL A 263 8.99 -15.22 7.92
C VAL A 263 10.07 -15.77 8.85
N ILE A 264 11.33 -15.63 8.43
CA ILE A 264 12.53 -15.87 9.25
C ILE A 264 13.56 -14.76 8.98
N GLU A 265 14.55 -14.63 9.85
CA GLU A 265 15.78 -13.94 9.45
C GLU A 265 16.47 -14.72 8.33
N ILE A 266 17.09 -14.01 7.38
CA ILE A 266 17.69 -14.65 6.20
C ILE A 266 18.74 -15.71 6.57
N SER A 267 19.43 -15.54 7.69
CA SER A 267 20.45 -16.44 8.23
C SER A 267 19.88 -17.60 9.06
N GLU A 268 18.61 -17.54 9.46
CA GLU A 268 17.98 -18.55 10.30
C GLU A 268 17.63 -19.84 9.53
N PRO A 269 17.59 -20.99 10.24
CA PRO A 269 17.14 -22.25 9.65
C PRO A 269 15.63 -22.24 9.41
N VAL A 270 15.22 -22.63 8.20
CA VAL A 270 13.81 -22.84 7.84
C VAL A 270 13.20 -23.93 8.73
N PRO A 271 12.05 -23.68 9.38
CA PRO A 271 11.46 -24.60 10.34
C PRO A 271 10.91 -25.86 9.68
N ALA A 272 11.09 -27.02 10.34
CA ALA A 272 10.47 -28.27 9.89
C ALA A 272 8.94 -28.25 10.10
N PRO A 273 8.15 -28.95 9.28
CA PRO A 273 6.70 -29.01 9.47
C PRO A 273 6.26 -29.47 10.86
N ASP A 274 6.97 -30.43 11.46
CA ASP A 274 6.66 -30.94 12.80
C ASP A 274 6.90 -29.91 13.93
N ALA A 275 7.55 -28.78 13.65
CA ALA A 275 7.73 -27.69 14.61
C ALA A 275 6.43 -26.92 14.89
N PHE A 276 5.47 -26.95 13.96
CA PHE A 276 4.18 -26.26 14.11
C PHE A 276 3.22 -27.11 14.95
N ALA A 277 2.42 -26.49 15.81
CA ALA A 277 1.46 -27.21 16.65
C ALA A 277 0.20 -27.61 15.88
N ASP A 278 -0.32 -26.69 15.08
CA ASP A 278 -1.58 -26.83 14.36
C ASP A 278 -1.40 -27.58 13.05
N ARG A 279 -2.30 -28.53 12.78
CA ARG A 279 -2.22 -29.38 11.58
C ARG A 279 -2.25 -28.54 10.29
N THR A 280 -3.05 -27.49 10.25
CA THR A 280 -3.15 -26.59 9.09
C THR A 280 -1.80 -25.96 8.77
N ASP A 281 -1.07 -25.51 9.80
CA ASP A 281 0.23 -24.87 9.66
C ASP A 281 1.30 -25.89 9.23
N ARG A 282 1.23 -27.13 9.75
CA ARG A 282 2.09 -28.23 9.26
C ARG A 282 1.88 -28.48 7.78
N GLU A 283 0.63 -28.63 7.35
CA GLU A 283 0.28 -28.86 5.95
C GLU A 283 0.70 -27.66 5.07
N ALA A 284 0.64 -26.43 5.59
CA ALA A 284 1.13 -25.24 4.90
C ALA A 284 2.67 -25.22 4.79
N ALA A 285 3.39 -25.58 5.85
CA ALA A 285 4.84 -25.73 5.84
C ALA A 285 5.29 -26.83 4.86
N GLU A 286 4.63 -27.99 4.83
CA GLU A 286 4.90 -29.06 3.87
C GLU A 286 4.78 -28.56 2.42
N ARG A 287 3.68 -27.88 2.10
CA ARG A 287 3.49 -27.27 0.76
C ARG A 287 4.54 -26.21 0.44
N ALA A 288 4.94 -25.42 1.44
CA ALA A 288 5.97 -24.40 1.27
C ALA A 288 7.32 -25.04 0.92
N HIS A 289 7.74 -26.09 1.63
CA HIS A 289 8.96 -26.84 1.31
C HIS A 289 8.91 -27.44 -0.09
N ASP A 290 7.79 -28.07 -0.48
CA ASP A 290 7.64 -28.66 -1.81
C ASP A 290 7.67 -27.61 -2.92
N HIS A 291 7.07 -26.44 -2.69
CA HIS A 291 7.00 -25.36 -3.67
C HIS A 291 8.35 -24.64 -3.82
N MET A 292 8.97 -24.31 -2.69
CA MET A 292 10.21 -23.54 -2.64
C MET A 292 11.44 -24.43 -2.87
N GLY A 293 11.33 -25.75 -2.72
CA GLY A 293 12.46 -26.65 -2.89
C GLY A 293 13.55 -26.43 -1.84
N VAL A 294 13.18 -26.00 -0.62
CA VAL A 294 14.08 -25.81 0.51
C VAL A 294 13.84 -26.93 1.53
N GLU A 295 14.89 -27.57 2.04
CA GLU A 295 14.78 -28.59 3.08
C GLU A 295 14.73 -27.98 4.49
N PRO A 296 14.06 -28.62 5.46
CA PRO A 296 14.09 -28.18 6.86
C PRO A 296 15.52 -28.03 7.41
N GLY A 297 15.80 -26.90 8.04
CA GLY A 297 17.11 -26.57 8.62
C GLY A 297 18.07 -25.87 7.66
N GLU A 298 17.77 -25.78 6.36
CA GLU A 298 18.50 -24.90 5.44
C GLU A 298 18.20 -23.43 5.73
N SER A 299 19.09 -22.54 5.30
CA SER A 299 18.90 -21.09 5.41
C SER A 299 18.62 -20.53 4.03
N MET A 300 17.85 -19.43 3.96
CA MET A 300 17.63 -18.71 2.71
C MET A 300 18.88 -17.94 2.25
N LEU A 301 19.88 -17.79 3.13
CA LEU A 301 21.15 -17.20 2.77
C LEU A 301 21.92 -18.11 1.80
N GLY A 302 22.13 -17.61 0.58
CA GLY A 302 22.78 -18.37 -0.49
C GLY A 302 21.83 -19.25 -1.30
N TYR A 303 20.52 -19.12 -1.08
CA TYR A 303 19.51 -19.71 -1.95
C TYR A 303 19.56 -19.06 -3.35
N ASP A 304 19.62 -19.89 -4.38
CA ASP A 304 19.70 -19.43 -5.77
C ASP A 304 18.37 -18.80 -6.21
N VAL A 305 18.44 -17.68 -6.93
CA VAL A 305 17.26 -16.99 -7.46
C VAL A 305 17.31 -16.93 -8.98
N ASP A 306 16.18 -17.14 -9.65
CA ASP A 306 16.09 -16.96 -11.10
C ASP A 306 15.69 -15.54 -11.49
N VAL A 307 14.93 -14.87 -10.62
CA VAL A 307 14.33 -13.56 -10.87
C VAL A 307 14.47 -12.67 -9.63
N ALA A 308 14.92 -11.43 -9.84
CA ALA A 308 14.90 -10.36 -8.84
C ALA A 308 13.97 -9.24 -9.33
N PHE A 309 13.01 -8.84 -8.50
CA PHE A 309 12.06 -7.78 -8.83
C PHE A 309 12.06 -6.72 -7.73
N LEU A 310 12.30 -5.46 -8.11
CA LEU A 310 12.22 -4.30 -7.23
C LEU A 310 11.16 -3.34 -7.74
N GLY A 311 10.15 -3.07 -6.92
CA GLY A 311 8.98 -2.28 -7.29
C GLY A 311 7.72 -2.87 -6.70
N THR A 312 6.64 -2.09 -6.64
CA THR A 312 5.24 -2.39 -6.22
C THR A 312 4.67 -1.18 -5.47
N CYS A 313 3.43 -1.26 -4.96
CA CYS A 313 2.89 -0.31 -3.99
C CYS A 313 3.70 -0.28 -2.68
N THR A 314 4.37 -1.38 -2.31
CA THR A 314 5.11 -1.50 -1.04
C THR A 314 6.49 -0.85 -1.13
N ASN A 315 7.25 -1.12 -2.20
CA ASN A 315 8.68 -0.79 -2.31
C ASN A 315 9.13 -0.28 -3.70
N GLY A 316 8.30 0.53 -4.35
CA GLY A 316 8.57 1.16 -5.64
C GLY A 316 8.78 2.68 -5.60
N ARG A 317 9.33 3.23 -4.51
CA ARG A 317 9.54 4.67 -4.33
C ARG A 317 11.01 5.07 -4.49
N VAL A 318 11.27 6.37 -4.54
CA VAL A 318 12.61 6.89 -4.83
C VAL A 318 13.63 6.48 -3.75
N SER A 319 13.24 6.42 -2.48
CA SER A 319 14.15 5.95 -1.41
C SER A 319 14.50 4.47 -1.56
N ASP A 320 13.56 3.64 -2.00
CA ASP A 320 13.78 2.20 -2.24
C ASP A 320 14.85 1.99 -3.32
N PHE A 321 14.71 2.70 -4.46
CA PHE A 321 15.70 2.65 -5.54
C PHE A 321 17.05 3.23 -5.11
N ALA A 322 17.07 4.29 -4.28
CA ALA A 322 18.32 4.84 -3.77
C ALA A 322 19.04 3.86 -2.83
N ALA A 323 18.30 3.17 -1.96
CA ALA A 323 18.86 2.15 -1.07
C ALA A 323 19.40 0.95 -1.85
N ALA A 324 18.66 0.48 -2.85
CA ALA A 324 19.10 -0.60 -3.72
C ALA A 324 20.31 -0.19 -4.59
N ALA A 325 20.35 1.03 -5.12
CA ALA A 325 21.50 1.54 -5.88
C ALA A 325 22.80 1.47 -5.05
N CYS A 326 22.76 1.83 -3.75
CA CYS A 326 23.90 1.70 -2.85
C CYS A 326 24.43 0.25 -2.74
N VAL A 327 23.55 -0.75 -2.86
CA VAL A 327 23.95 -2.17 -2.86
C VAL A 327 24.54 -2.58 -4.21
N LEU A 328 23.97 -2.05 -5.30
CA LEU A 328 24.36 -2.37 -6.67
C LEU A 328 25.67 -1.70 -7.11
N GLU A 329 26.09 -0.61 -6.47
CA GLU A 329 27.33 0.09 -6.80
C GLU A 329 28.55 -0.87 -6.87
N GLY A 330 29.14 -0.98 -8.06
CA GLY A 330 30.29 -1.84 -8.33
C GLY A 330 29.97 -3.34 -8.37
N ARG A 331 28.70 -3.73 -8.38
CA ARG A 331 28.21 -5.10 -8.50
C ARG A 331 27.45 -5.29 -9.82
N THR A 332 27.33 -6.54 -10.23
CA THR A 332 26.54 -6.94 -11.40
C THR A 332 25.66 -8.11 -11.03
N VAL A 333 24.43 -8.09 -11.53
CA VAL A 333 23.50 -9.21 -11.51
C VAL A 333 24.16 -10.42 -12.18
N ALA A 334 23.94 -11.61 -11.61
CA ALA A 334 24.46 -12.85 -12.19
C ALA A 334 23.82 -13.10 -13.56
N GLY A 335 24.59 -13.66 -14.51
CA GLY A 335 24.20 -13.69 -15.93
C GLY A 335 23.00 -14.59 -16.26
N ASP A 336 22.59 -15.43 -15.32
CA ASP A 336 21.43 -16.32 -15.35
C ASP A 336 20.22 -15.78 -14.57
N VAL A 337 20.38 -14.64 -13.89
CA VAL A 337 19.31 -13.99 -13.12
C VAL A 337 18.66 -12.89 -13.95
N ARG A 338 17.34 -12.91 -14.03
CA ARG A 338 16.57 -11.80 -14.60
C ARG A 338 16.24 -10.77 -13.52
N ALA A 339 16.74 -9.55 -13.65
CA ALA A 339 16.49 -8.48 -12.69
C ALA A 339 15.61 -7.37 -13.29
N LEU A 340 14.59 -6.93 -12.57
CA LEU A 340 13.59 -5.95 -13.01
C LEU A 340 13.48 -4.81 -11.98
N ALA A 341 13.56 -3.56 -12.44
CA ALA A 341 13.32 -2.38 -11.62
C ALA A 341 12.08 -1.63 -12.14
N VAL A 342 10.99 -1.65 -11.37
CA VAL A 342 9.69 -1.08 -11.78
C VAL A 342 9.27 0.03 -10.83
N PRO A 343 9.50 1.30 -11.22
CA PRO A 343 9.04 2.45 -10.44
C PRO A 343 7.53 2.44 -10.21
N GLY A 344 7.11 2.82 -9.01
CA GLY A 344 5.70 2.83 -8.62
C GLY A 344 4.87 3.93 -9.29
N SER A 345 5.50 4.92 -9.91
CA SER A 345 4.83 5.92 -10.75
C SER A 345 5.80 6.50 -11.79
N GLU A 346 5.27 7.15 -12.82
CA GLU A 346 6.07 7.92 -13.78
C GLU A 346 6.81 9.10 -13.10
N THR A 347 6.29 9.62 -11.98
CA THR A 347 6.97 10.65 -11.18
C THR A 347 8.19 10.05 -10.47
N VAL A 348 8.06 8.88 -9.85
CA VAL A 348 9.19 8.14 -9.26
C VAL A 348 10.24 7.87 -10.32
N ARG A 349 9.81 7.34 -11.48
CA ARG A 349 10.71 7.04 -12.59
C ARG A 349 11.52 8.26 -13.00
N ALA A 350 10.84 9.37 -13.30
CA ALA A 350 11.48 10.60 -13.73
C ALA A 350 12.44 11.15 -12.67
N GLU A 351 12.12 10.99 -11.39
CA GLU A 351 13.00 11.37 -10.29
C GLU A 351 14.23 10.48 -10.17
N CYS A 352 14.08 9.16 -10.34
CA CYS A 352 15.21 8.21 -10.38
C CYS A 352 16.14 8.53 -11.56
N GLU A 353 15.59 8.75 -12.76
CA GLU A 353 16.34 9.16 -13.96
C GLU A 353 17.07 10.50 -13.74
N ARG A 354 16.39 11.50 -13.15
CA ARG A 354 16.99 12.81 -12.83
C ARG A 354 18.17 12.70 -11.86
N ARG A 355 18.13 11.71 -10.96
CA ARG A 355 19.19 11.46 -9.96
C ARG A 355 20.28 10.51 -10.48
N GLY A 356 20.15 9.94 -11.68
CA GLY A 356 21.08 8.95 -12.24
C GLY A 356 21.03 7.60 -11.51
N LEU A 357 19.93 7.30 -10.81
CA LEU A 357 19.77 6.01 -10.15
C LEU A 357 19.59 4.91 -11.19
N ASP A 358 18.81 5.17 -12.22
CA ASP A 358 18.57 4.28 -13.36
C ASP A 358 19.88 3.80 -14.02
N GLU A 359 20.86 4.70 -14.19
CA GLU A 359 22.17 4.34 -14.74
C GLU A 359 22.86 3.25 -13.89
N THR A 360 22.77 3.33 -12.56
CA THR A 360 23.34 2.33 -11.65
C THR A 360 22.65 0.97 -11.80
N PHE A 361 21.33 0.96 -11.97
CA PHE A 361 20.55 -0.27 -12.19
C PHE A 361 20.89 -0.91 -13.54
N ILE A 362 20.95 -0.11 -14.61
CA ILE A 362 21.30 -0.58 -15.96
C ILE A 362 22.73 -1.14 -15.99
N GLU A 363 23.69 -0.45 -15.37
CA GLU A 363 25.08 -0.91 -15.27
C GLU A 363 25.20 -2.23 -14.49
N ALA A 364 24.38 -2.41 -13.45
CA ALA A 364 24.30 -3.66 -12.70
C ALA A 364 23.61 -4.77 -13.48
N GLY A 365 22.83 -4.47 -14.53
CA GLY A 365 22.15 -5.46 -15.38
C GLY A 365 20.66 -5.64 -15.09
N PHE A 366 20.00 -4.66 -14.46
CA PHE A 366 18.54 -4.62 -14.36
C PHE A 366 17.89 -4.15 -15.67
N GLU A 367 16.72 -4.71 -15.97
CA GLU A 367 15.76 -4.25 -16.99
C GLU A 367 14.93 -3.05 -16.51
#